data_AF-A0A847NAI5-F1
#
_entry.id   AF-A0A847NAI5-F1
#
_cell.length_a   1.000
_cell.length_b   1.000
_cell.length_c   1.000
_cell.angle_alpha   90.00
_cell.angle_beta   90.00
_cell.angle_gamma   90.00
#
_symmetry.space_group_name_H-M   'P 1'
#
loop_
_entity.id
_entity.type
_entity.pdbx_description
1 polymer ?
#
loop_
_entity_poly.entity_id
_entity_poly.type
_entity_poly.pdbx_seq_one_letter_code
_entity_poly.pdbx_strand_id
1 'polypeptide(L)'
;KEEAESKDDIGVENASPESILKALAMAKYELEEVKNTFTNEDLIYYGLMGGENSANLRNRIGSELGIGYSNAKQFVNRLNKYGISRDELEEAIKKYEINTL
;
A
#
# COMPACT_ATOMS: atom_id res chain seq x y z
N LYS A 1 4.93 34.87 -5.02
CA LYS A 1 5.66 33.74 -5.65
C LYS A 1 6.36 33.04 -4.51
N GLU A 2 5.74 31.99 -3.99
CA GLU A 2 6.34 31.14 -2.95
C GLU A 2 6.77 29.85 -3.64
N GLU A 3 8.04 29.55 -3.47
CA GLU A 3 8.79 28.47 -4.10
C GLU A 3 8.39 27.16 -3.43
N ALA A 4 7.76 26.26 -4.20
CA ALA A 4 7.52 24.90 -3.77
C ALA A 4 8.79 24.08 -4.04
N GLU A 5 9.49 23.78 -2.95
CA GLU A 5 10.71 22.97 -2.89
C GLU A 5 10.52 21.57 -3.50
N SER A 6 11.50 21.20 -4.32
CA SER A 6 12.01 19.86 -4.66
C SER A 6 10.99 18.74 -4.83
N LYS A 7 10.56 18.50 -6.08
CA LYS A 7 9.64 17.42 -6.46
C LYS A 7 10.22 16.42 -7.47
N ASP A 8 11.53 16.20 -7.46
CA ASP A 8 12.21 15.36 -8.48
C ASP A 8 13.28 14.41 -7.91
N ASP A 9 13.04 13.78 -6.75
CA ASP A 9 13.98 12.77 -6.20
C ASP A 9 13.29 11.43 -5.86
N ILE A 10 12.29 11.04 -6.64
CA ILE A 10 11.67 9.70 -6.55
C ILE A 10 12.26 8.78 -7.65
N GLY A 11 13.58 8.85 -7.84
CA GLY A 11 14.32 8.00 -8.76
C GLY A 11 14.92 6.79 -8.04
N VAL A 12 14.99 5.65 -8.75
CA VAL A 12 15.77 4.47 -8.30
C VAL A 12 17.25 4.81 -8.07
N GLU A 13 17.72 5.92 -8.64
CA GLU A 13 19.07 6.46 -8.48
C GLU A 13 19.44 6.83 -7.03
N ASN A 14 18.46 7.11 -6.16
CA ASN A 14 18.68 7.34 -4.73
C ASN A 14 18.41 6.10 -3.86
N ALA A 15 17.98 4.97 -4.43
CA ALA A 15 17.69 3.77 -3.67
C ALA A 15 18.99 3.04 -3.30
N SER A 16 19.17 2.75 -2.01
CA SER A 16 20.32 1.92 -1.59
C SER A 16 20.23 0.52 -2.21
N PRO A 17 21.35 -0.18 -2.44
CA PRO A 17 21.33 -1.58 -2.90
C PRO A 17 20.41 -2.47 -2.07
N GLU A 18 20.36 -2.27 -0.75
CA GLU A 18 19.46 -2.99 0.16
C GLU A 18 17.98 -2.65 -0.11
N SER A 19 17.68 -1.40 -0.43
CA SER A 19 16.33 -0.94 -0.77
C SER A 19 15.86 -1.55 -2.08
N ILE A 20 16.75 -1.68 -3.07
CA ILE A 20 16.48 -2.35 -4.35
C ILE A 20 16.23 -3.85 -4.12
N LEU A 21 17.09 -4.53 -3.34
CA LEU A 21 16.91 -5.94 -3.02
C LEU A 21 15.60 -6.21 -2.27
N LYS A 22 15.24 -5.34 -1.32
CA LYS A 22 13.96 -5.44 -0.60
C LYS A 22 12.78 -5.24 -1.55
N ALA A 23 12.84 -4.25 -2.45
CA ALA A 23 11.80 -4.01 -3.44
C ALA A 23 11.62 -5.20 -4.39
N LEU A 24 12.72 -5.81 -4.85
CA LEU A 24 12.70 -7.01 -5.68
C LEU A 24 12.10 -8.21 -4.93
N ALA A 25 12.46 -8.41 -3.66
CA ALA A 25 11.90 -9.48 -2.83
C ALA A 25 10.39 -9.31 -2.56
N MET A 26 9.90 -8.06 -2.54
CA MET A 26 8.50 -7.72 -2.31
C MET A 26 7.69 -7.54 -3.60
N ALA A 27 8.33 -7.65 -4.77
CA ALA A 27 7.69 -7.41 -6.05
C ALA A 27 6.51 -8.37 -6.26
N LYS A 28 5.31 -7.82 -6.36
CA LYS A 28 4.08 -8.56 -6.67
C LYS A 28 3.89 -8.63 -8.18
N TYR A 29 3.37 -9.76 -8.66
CA TYR A 29 2.96 -9.91 -10.06
C TYR A 29 1.49 -9.48 -10.21
N GLU A 30 1.15 -8.96 -11.38
CA GLU A 30 -0.23 -8.62 -11.72
C GLU A 30 -0.97 -9.90 -12.13
N LEU A 31 -2.20 -10.05 -11.67
CA LEU A 31 -3.07 -11.12 -12.17
C LEU A 31 -3.51 -10.81 -13.60
N GLU A 32 -3.50 -11.82 -14.47
CA GLU A 32 -4.01 -11.71 -15.85
C GLU A 32 -5.52 -11.41 -15.86
N GLU A 33 -6.26 -11.93 -14.87
CA GLU A 33 -7.65 -11.58 -14.61
C GLU A 33 -7.79 -10.90 -13.24
N VAL A 34 -8.21 -9.64 -13.23
CA VAL A 34 -8.42 -8.88 -12.00
C VAL A 34 -9.58 -9.46 -11.22
N LYS A 35 -9.30 -10.00 -10.02
CA LYS A 35 -10.34 -10.43 -9.09
C LYS A 35 -10.91 -9.20 -8.38
N ASN A 36 -12.23 -9.00 -8.44
CA ASN A 36 -12.92 -7.97 -7.66
C ASN A 36 -13.14 -8.45 -6.22
N THR A 37 -12.05 -8.76 -5.51
CA THR A 37 -12.07 -9.28 -4.14
C THR A 37 -12.41 -8.20 -3.12
N PHE A 38 -12.01 -6.95 -3.40
CA PHE A 38 -12.20 -5.79 -2.54
C PHE A 38 -13.01 -4.69 -3.21
N THR A 39 -13.85 -4.02 -2.41
CA THR A 39 -14.59 -2.81 -2.78
C THR A 39 -14.24 -1.64 -1.87
N ASN A 40 -14.84 -0.47 -2.09
CA ASN A 40 -14.68 0.67 -1.19
C ASN A 40 -15.31 0.39 0.19
N GLU A 41 -16.40 -0.37 0.24
CA GLU A 41 -17.04 -0.79 1.49
C GLU A 41 -16.10 -1.63 2.35
N ASP A 42 -15.27 -2.49 1.75
CA ASP A 42 -14.24 -3.22 2.48
C ASP A 42 -13.22 -2.28 3.12
N LEU A 43 -12.77 -1.23 2.41
CA LEU A 43 -11.85 -0.26 3.00
C LEU A 43 -12.48 0.52 4.14
N ILE A 44 -13.77 0.83 4.06
CA ILE A 44 -14.50 1.47 5.16
C ILE A 44 -14.57 0.51 6.36
N TYR A 45 -14.90 -0.77 6.12
CA TYR A 45 -14.94 -1.80 7.15
C TYR A 45 -13.61 -1.95 7.90
N TYR A 46 -12.48 -1.97 7.17
CA TYR A 46 -11.14 -2.05 7.76
C TYR A 46 -10.58 -0.68 8.25
N GLY A 47 -11.36 0.40 8.21
CA GLY A 47 -10.90 1.73 8.63
C GLY A 47 -9.84 2.38 7.73
N LEU A 48 -9.65 1.84 6.52
CA LEU A 48 -8.70 2.30 5.49
C LEU A 48 -9.28 3.41 4.61
N MET A 49 -10.53 3.82 4.83
CA MET A 49 -11.19 4.95 4.19
C MET A 49 -12.14 5.65 5.18
N GLY A 50 -12.26 6.98 5.07
CA GLY A 50 -13.25 7.78 5.80
C GLY A 50 -12.83 8.23 7.20
N GLY A 51 -11.77 7.67 7.79
CA GLY A 51 -11.21 8.11 9.07
C GLY A 51 -10.00 9.04 8.91
N GLU A 52 -9.72 9.84 9.94
CA GLU A 52 -8.57 10.77 9.96
C GLU A 52 -7.22 10.04 9.80
N ASN A 53 -7.11 8.84 10.37
CA ASN A 53 -5.89 8.04 10.28
C ASN A 53 -5.83 7.10 9.07
N SER A 54 -6.87 7.05 8.23
CA SER A 54 -6.98 6.09 7.13
C SER A 54 -5.84 6.24 6.10
N ALA A 55 -5.34 7.47 5.89
CA ALA A 55 -4.20 7.69 5.00
C ALA A 55 -2.92 7.06 5.55
N ASN A 56 -2.62 7.23 6.84
CA ASN A 56 -1.41 6.63 7.44
C ASN A 56 -1.48 5.09 7.41
N LEU A 57 -2.65 4.53 7.73
CA LEU A 57 -2.88 3.09 7.68
C LEU A 57 -2.63 2.52 6.29
N ARG A 58 -3.20 3.12 5.23
CA ARG A 58 -2.94 2.66 3.85
C ARG A 58 -1.47 2.73 3.47
N ASN A 59 -0.74 3.75 3.94
CA ASN A 59 0.69 3.88 3.63
C ASN A 59 1.50 2.74 4.25
N ARG A 60 1.24 2.43 5.51
CA ARG A 60 1.93 1.37 6.24
C ARG A 60 1.56 -0.01 5.70
N ILE A 61 0.27 -0.29 5.59
CA ILE A 61 -0.23 -1.57 5.08
C ILE A 61 0.17 -1.77 3.62
N GLY A 62 0.10 -0.73 2.79
CA GLY A 62 0.56 -0.77 1.40
C GLY A 62 2.05 -1.05 1.27
N SER A 63 2.87 -0.48 2.15
CA SER A 63 4.30 -0.80 2.22
C SER A 63 4.54 -2.25 2.65
N GLU A 64 3.80 -2.77 3.63
CA GLU A 64 3.93 -4.16 4.12
C GLU A 64 3.54 -5.17 3.02
N LEU A 65 2.47 -4.88 2.28
CA LEU A 65 1.98 -5.71 1.18
C LEU A 65 2.81 -5.59 -0.11
N GLY A 66 3.79 -4.66 -0.16
CA GLY A 66 4.59 -4.42 -1.35
C GLY A 66 3.85 -3.69 -2.48
N ILE A 67 2.68 -3.11 -2.19
CA ILE A 67 1.86 -2.37 -3.17
C ILE A 67 2.01 -0.86 -3.05
N GLY A 68 2.83 -0.38 -2.11
CA GLY A 68 3.28 1.00 -1.96
C GLY A 68 2.19 2.00 -1.51
N TYR A 69 2.55 3.28 -1.54
CA TYR A 69 1.67 4.40 -1.19
C TYR A 69 0.55 4.60 -2.22
N SER A 70 -0.69 4.80 -1.76
CA SER A 70 -1.80 5.21 -2.63
C SER A 70 -2.98 5.84 -1.90
N ASN A 71 -3.79 6.60 -2.64
CA ASN A 71 -5.13 7.00 -2.16
C ASN A 71 -6.07 5.78 -2.08
N ALA A 72 -7.24 5.95 -1.45
CA ALA A 72 -8.14 4.84 -1.16
C ALA A 72 -8.67 4.13 -2.43
N LYS A 73 -9.04 4.89 -3.47
CA LYS A 73 -9.48 4.32 -4.77
C LYS A 73 -8.38 3.48 -5.42
N GLN A 74 -7.15 4.00 -5.44
CA GLN A 74 -6.00 3.27 -5.99
C GLN A 74 -5.62 2.06 -5.14
N PHE A 75 -5.83 2.13 -3.82
CA PHE A 75 -5.53 1.04 -2.91
C PHE A 75 -6.40 -0.18 -3.20
N VAL A 76 -7.73 0.01 -3.34
CA VAL A 76 -8.67 -1.05 -3.80
C VAL A 76 -8.18 -1.66 -5.11
N ASN A 77 -7.87 -0.80 -6.09
CA ASN A 77 -7.42 -1.27 -7.39
C ASN A 77 -6.14 -2.10 -7.28
N ARG A 78 -5.17 -1.70 -6.45
CA ARG A 78 -3.92 -2.43 -6.26
C ARG A 78 -4.13 -3.75 -5.53
N LEU A 79 -4.96 -3.79 -4.48
CA LEU A 79 -5.31 -5.04 -3.81
C LEU A 79 -5.85 -6.07 -4.81
N ASN A 80 -6.80 -5.65 -5.66
CA ASN A 80 -7.40 -6.50 -6.68
C ASN A 80 -6.42 -6.86 -7.80
N LYS A 81 -5.65 -5.89 -8.30
CA LYS A 81 -4.70 -6.06 -9.42
C LYS A 81 -3.56 -7.02 -9.07
N TYR A 82 -3.04 -6.94 -7.85
CA TYR A 82 -1.98 -7.81 -7.35
C TYR A 82 -2.50 -9.09 -6.69
N GLY A 83 -3.82 -9.33 -6.75
CA GLY A 83 -4.41 -10.57 -6.26
C GLY A 83 -4.27 -10.78 -4.76
N ILE A 84 -4.18 -9.70 -3.98
CA ILE A 84 -4.07 -9.77 -2.52
C ILE A 84 -5.30 -10.51 -1.99
N SER A 85 -5.09 -11.46 -1.10
CA SER A 85 -6.16 -12.16 -0.40
C SER A 85 -6.65 -11.37 0.83
N ARG A 86 -7.85 -11.70 1.33
CA ARG A 86 -8.34 -11.11 2.59
C ARG A 86 -7.42 -11.46 3.76
N ASP A 87 -6.93 -12.69 3.81
CA ASP A 87 -5.99 -13.15 4.84
C ASP A 87 -4.69 -12.33 4.82
N GLU A 88 -4.09 -12.09 3.64
CA GLU A 88 -2.90 -11.22 3.52
C GLU A 88 -3.16 -9.80 4.03
N LEU A 89 -4.30 -9.20 3.69
CA LEU A 89 -4.67 -7.87 4.16
C LEU A 89 -4.84 -7.85 5.69
N GLU A 90 -5.54 -8.83 6.24
CA GLU A 90 -5.80 -8.93 7.68
C GLU A 90 -4.52 -9.20 8.48
N GLU A 91 -3.61 -10.02 7.96
CA GLU A 91 -2.29 -10.22 8.56
C GLU A 91 -1.48 -8.92 8.57
N ALA A 92 -1.50 -8.15 7.48
CA ALA A 92 -0.82 -6.86 7.42
C ALA A 92 -1.42 -5.84 8.41
N ILE A 93 -2.74 -5.84 8.60
CA ILE A 93 -3.43 -5.02 9.61
C ILE A 93 -3.03 -5.46 11.02
N LYS A 94 -3.08 -6.76 11.34
CA LYS A 94 -2.71 -7.30 12.66
C LYS A 94 -1.27 -6.96 13.03
N LYS A 95 -0.32 -7.09 12.07
CA LYS A 95 1.08 -6.70 12.28
C LYS A 95 1.19 -5.21 12.64
N TYR A 96 0.37 -4.35 12.06
CA TYR A 96 0.36 -2.94 12.44
C TYR A 96 -0.14 -2.76 13.88
N GLU A 97 -1.27 -3.36 14.24
CA GLU A 97 -1.87 -3.23 15.58
C GLU A 97 -0.92 -3.70 16.69
N ILE A 98 -0.25 -4.85 16.49
CA ILE A 98 0.74 -5.40 17.44
C ILE A 98 1.92 -4.45 17.64
N ASN A 99 2.38 -3.78 16.59
CA ASN A 99 3.52 -2.85 16.67
C ASN A 99 3.17 -1.48 17.29
N THR A 100 1.89 -1.21 17.54
CA THR A 100 1.40 0.02 18.18
C THR A 100 0.98 -0.16 19.64
N LEU A 101 1.03 -1.38 20.17
CA LEU A 101 0.84 -1.71 21.59
C LEU A 101 2.17 -1.75 22.33
#